data_AF-A0A1E5GHY6-F1
#
_entry.id   AF-A0A1E5GHY6-F1
#
_cell.length_a   1.000
_cell.length_b   1.000
_cell.length_c   1.000
_cell.angle_alpha   90.00
_cell.angle_beta   90.00
_cell.angle_gamma   90.00
#
_symmetry.space_group_name_H-M   'P 1'
#
loop_
_entity.id
_entity.type
_entity.pdbx_description
1 polymer ?
#
loop_
_entity_poly.entity_id
_entity_poly.type
_entity_poly.pdbx_seq_one_letter_code
_entity_poly.pdbx_strand_id
1 'polypeptide(L)'
;MRKVYLLGIVLGLFVFGGCTQKKNEQSSVTEPWLTIDNHTVEADENGQFELTGKAKYSSFSAKVAIKNNSGNTTQGTRGILKIDKDGTFVWRNIFIDGHQPTTDVSFYTYKEKEKMNYTVNVDYSEYVARKEADQLAEEKMNQTMPTLLAEIVTESEGTIVKIDKKRSSYKSLLVTVPLTVKYERNGEKKKYMDTIGFFVQDKTADTLYPEKEQIPYITFRYETTDELLGGSDLINRRKFILYDDGNY
;
A
#
# COMPACT_ATOMS: atom_id res chain seq x y z
N MET A 1 -13.74 61.08 -39.40
CA MET A 1 -14.97 61.81 -39.83
C MET A 1 -16.12 60.82 -39.99
N ARG A 2 -17.38 61.29 -40.03
CA ARG A 2 -18.58 60.76 -40.74
C ARG A 2 -18.62 59.25 -41.12
N LYS A 3 -19.69 58.49 -40.89
CA LYS A 3 -21.12 58.87 -40.74
C LYS A 3 -21.93 57.73 -40.09
N VAL A 4 -23.06 58.07 -39.45
CA VAL A 4 -24.16 57.14 -39.14
C VAL A 4 -25.10 57.07 -40.35
N TYR A 5 -25.73 55.91 -40.57
CA TYR A 5 -26.98 55.79 -41.32
C TYR A 5 -27.95 54.84 -40.58
N LEU A 6 -29.25 54.99 -40.86
CA LEU A 6 -30.38 54.49 -40.07
C LEU A 6 -31.58 54.21 -41.00
N LEU A 7 -32.61 53.50 -40.51
CA LEU A 7 -33.79 52.96 -41.23
C LEU A 7 -33.47 51.77 -42.17
N GLY A 8 -34.33 50.75 -42.35
CA GLY A 8 -35.50 50.31 -41.57
C GLY A 8 -36.81 50.09 -42.36
N ILE A 9 -37.60 49.06 -41.97
CA ILE A 9 -39.07 48.88 -42.19
C ILE A 9 -39.54 48.61 -43.66
N VAL A 10 -40.43 47.65 -44.01
CA VAL A 10 -40.90 46.38 -43.41
C VAL A 10 -41.21 45.34 -44.56
N LEU A 11 -42.28 44.56 -44.85
CA LEU A 11 -43.67 44.28 -44.40
C LEU A 11 -44.12 42.84 -44.83
N GLY A 12 -44.78 42.06 -43.95
CA GLY A 12 -45.72 40.96 -44.32
C GLY A 12 -45.11 39.60 -44.74
N LEU A 13 -45.79 38.43 -44.61
CA LEU A 13 -47.15 38.04 -44.17
C LEU A 13 -47.03 36.67 -43.40
N PHE A 14 -47.74 36.44 -42.27
CA PHE A 14 -49.01 35.65 -42.12
C PHE A 14 -49.00 34.24 -42.77
N VAL A 15 -49.55 33.15 -42.20
CA VAL A 15 -50.68 32.95 -41.25
C VAL A 15 -50.39 31.83 -40.20
N PHE A 16 -51.16 31.82 -39.11
CA PHE A 16 -51.28 30.81 -38.05
C PHE A 16 -51.41 29.33 -38.49
N GLY A 17 -50.95 28.43 -37.63
CA GLY A 17 -51.26 26.98 -37.65
C GLY A 17 -50.94 26.33 -36.29
N GLY A 18 -51.84 26.47 -35.31
CA GLY A 18 -51.60 26.01 -33.94
C GLY A 18 -51.90 24.52 -33.74
N CYS A 19 -51.03 23.81 -33.01
CA CYS A 19 -51.33 22.49 -32.45
C CYS A 19 -50.67 22.32 -31.08
N THR A 20 -51.47 22.07 -30.05
CA THR A 20 -51.03 21.99 -28.64
C THR A 20 -50.32 20.67 -28.36
N GLN A 21 -48.98 20.66 -28.41
CA GLN A 21 -48.23 19.58 -27.80
C GLN A 21 -48.37 19.64 -26.27
N LYS A 22 -48.77 18.50 -25.69
CA LYS A 22 -49.04 18.36 -24.26
C LYS A 22 -47.75 18.55 -23.46
N LYS A 23 -47.77 19.44 -22.45
CA LYS A 23 -46.85 19.30 -21.31
C LYS A 23 -47.17 17.98 -20.63
N ASN A 24 -46.26 17.02 -20.74
CA ASN A 24 -46.29 15.79 -19.96
C ASN A 24 -44.86 15.37 -19.59
N GLU A 25 -44.11 16.32 -19.01
CA GLU A 25 -42.85 16.06 -18.29
C GLU A 25 -43.15 15.31 -16.99
N GLN A 26 -43.70 14.10 -17.11
CA GLN A 26 -43.72 13.12 -16.04
C GLN A 26 -42.32 12.53 -15.98
N SER A 27 -41.42 13.21 -15.28
CA SER A 27 -40.05 12.75 -15.03
C SER A 27 -40.07 11.42 -14.30
N SER A 28 -40.00 10.33 -15.07
CA SER A 28 -39.79 9.00 -14.53
C SER A 28 -38.45 8.99 -13.83
N VAL A 29 -38.47 8.85 -12.50
CA VAL A 29 -37.27 8.58 -11.70
C VAL A 29 -36.75 7.23 -12.17
N THR A 30 -35.82 7.28 -13.13
CA THR A 30 -35.21 6.09 -13.70
C THR A 30 -34.26 5.55 -12.64
N GLU A 31 -34.52 4.33 -12.16
CA GLU A 31 -33.67 3.70 -11.15
C GLU A 31 -32.22 3.69 -11.64
N PRO A 32 -31.25 4.11 -10.80
CA PRO A 32 -29.86 4.19 -11.22
C PRO A 32 -29.35 2.79 -11.55
N TRP A 33 -28.55 2.67 -12.62
CA TRP A 33 -28.04 1.37 -13.07
C TRP A 33 -27.08 0.69 -12.06
N LEU A 34 -26.61 1.45 -11.07
CA LEU A 34 -25.80 0.99 -9.94
C LEU A 34 -26.30 1.69 -8.67
N THR A 35 -26.23 1.00 -7.54
CA THR A 35 -26.35 1.58 -6.19
C THR A 35 -25.22 1.05 -5.32
N ILE A 36 -24.72 1.86 -4.39
CA ILE A 36 -23.87 1.40 -3.29
C ILE A 36 -24.73 1.26 -2.02
N ASP A 37 -24.49 0.23 -1.23
CA ASP A 37 -25.30 -0.03 -0.02
C ASP A 37 -25.00 1.00 1.07
N ASN A 38 -23.70 1.28 1.29
CA ASN A 38 -23.21 2.24 2.28
C ASN A 38 -22.44 3.39 1.60
N HIS A 39 -22.71 4.62 2.05
CA HIS A 39 -22.00 5.84 1.63
C HIS A 39 -20.92 6.28 2.65
N THR A 40 -20.77 5.52 3.74
CA THR A 40 -19.67 5.63 4.71
C THR A 40 -19.12 4.23 4.93
N VAL A 41 -17.79 4.07 4.85
CA VAL A 41 -17.10 2.79 5.07
C VAL A 41 -15.78 3.01 5.83
N GLU A 42 -15.31 1.97 6.49
CA GLU A 42 -14.00 1.95 7.15
C GLU A 42 -12.94 1.43 6.16
N ALA A 43 -11.73 2.00 6.22
CA ALA A 43 -10.55 1.46 5.56
C ALA A 43 -9.65 0.74 6.58
N ASP A 44 -9.12 -0.40 6.15
CA ASP A 44 -8.23 -1.24 6.96
C ASP A 44 -6.91 -0.54 7.33
N GLU A 45 -6.13 -1.23 8.17
CA GLU A 45 -4.73 -0.96 8.48
C GLU A 45 -3.77 -0.71 7.29
N ASN A 46 -4.20 -0.94 6.04
CA ASN A 46 -3.44 -0.72 4.80
C ASN A 46 -4.03 0.41 3.92
N GLY A 47 -5.15 1.04 4.31
CA GLY A 47 -5.88 2.03 3.52
C GLY A 47 -6.80 1.42 2.44
N GLN A 48 -7.15 0.14 2.59
CA GLN A 48 -8.06 -0.60 1.71
C GLN A 48 -9.47 -0.67 2.30
N PHE A 49 -10.48 -0.39 1.47
CA PHE A 49 -11.90 -0.43 1.82
C PHE A 49 -12.70 -1.20 0.77
N GLU A 50 -13.85 -1.73 1.20
CA GLU A 50 -14.78 -2.47 0.36
C GLU A 50 -16.08 -1.69 0.16
N LEU A 51 -16.57 -1.63 -1.08
CA LEU A 51 -17.92 -1.18 -1.42
C LEU A 51 -18.74 -2.35 -1.94
N THR A 52 -19.90 -2.57 -1.32
CA THR A 52 -20.93 -3.47 -1.80
C THR A 52 -22.08 -2.68 -2.43
N GLY A 53 -22.85 -3.35 -3.28
CA GLY A 53 -24.01 -2.73 -3.92
C GLY A 53 -24.71 -3.62 -4.93
N LYS A 54 -25.65 -3.01 -5.65
CA LYS A 54 -26.36 -3.64 -6.78
C LYS A 54 -25.98 -2.97 -8.09
N ALA A 55 -25.83 -3.77 -9.14
CA ALA A 55 -25.65 -3.30 -10.51
C ALA A 55 -26.59 -4.04 -11.48
N LYS A 56 -27.29 -3.26 -12.29
CA LYS A 56 -28.15 -3.73 -13.40
C LYS A 56 -27.36 -4.44 -14.52
N TYR A 57 -26.07 -4.10 -14.64
CA TYR A 57 -25.20 -4.59 -15.70
C TYR A 57 -24.12 -5.52 -15.14
N SER A 58 -23.97 -6.70 -15.76
CA SER A 58 -23.07 -7.77 -15.33
C SER A 58 -21.57 -7.49 -15.49
N SER A 59 -21.20 -6.28 -15.92
CA SER A 59 -19.81 -5.83 -16.01
C SER A 59 -19.73 -4.30 -16.00
N PHE A 60 -18.82 -3.77 -15.20
CA PHE A 60 -18.45 -2.37 -15.19
C PHE A 60 -16.96 -2.23 -14.79
N SER A 61 -16.46 -1.01 -14.79
CA SER A 61 -15.17 -0.63 -14.24
C SER A 61 -15.36 0.40 -13.15
N ALA A 62 -14.54 0.35 -12.10
CA ALA A 62 -14.53 1.29 -10.99
C ALA A 62 -13.14 1.90 -10.82
N LYS A 63 -13.07 3.19 -10.47
CA LYS A 63 -11.85 3.99 -10.31
C LYS A 63 -12.00 4.97 -9.17
N VAL A 64 -10.94 5.16 -8.39
CA VAL A 64 -10.84 6.23 -7.39
C VAL A 64 -9.98 7.37 -7.95
N ALA A 65 -10.30 8.60 -7.61
CA ALA A 65 -9.40 9.73 -7.79
C ALA A 65 -8.39 9.80 -6.63
N ILE A 66 -7.11 10.00 -6.92
CA ILE A 66 -6.07 10.23 -5.89
C ILE A 66 -5.53 11.64 -6.11
N LYS A 67 -5.84 12.58 -5.20
CA LYS A 67 -5.26 13.92 -5.20
C LYS A 67 -3.89 13.86 -4.53
N ASN A 68 -2.82 14.14 -5.27
CA ASN A 68 -1.52 14.35 -4.67
C ASN A 68 -1.32 15.82 -4.25
N ASN A 69 -0.24 16.11 -3.53
CA ASN A 69 0.06 17.44 -2.98
C ASN A 69 0.25 18.54 -4.05
N SER A 70 0.34 18.19 -5.34
CA SER A 70 0.38 19.12 -6.48
C SER A 70 -0.98 19.35 -7.13
N GLY A 71 -2.07 18.81 -6.56
CA GLY A 71 -3.43 18.86 -7.13
C GLY A 71 -3.65 17.93 -8.33
N ASN A 72 -2.62 17.21 -8.79
CA ASN A 72 -2.73 16.27 -9.89
C ASN A 72 -3.51 15.03 -9.43
N THR A 73 -4.47 14.60 -10.26
CA THR A 73 -5.31 13.43 -9.98
C THR A 73 -4.78 12.20 -10.72
N THR A 74 -4.15 11.27 -10.01
CA THR A 74 -3.86 9.94 -10.56
C THR A 74 -5.11 9.05 -10.48
N GLN A 75 -5.32 8.21 -11.50
CA GLN A 75 -6.45 7.28 -11.57
C GLN A 75 -6.01 5.86 -11.23
N GLY A 76 -6.18 5.46 -9.96
CA GLY A 76 -5.97 4.08 -9.54
C GLY A 76 -6.91 3.11 -10.27
N THR A 77 -6.33 2.05 -10.86
CA THR A 77 -7.05 0.91 -11.45
C THR A 77 -6.17 -0.32 -11.23
N ARG A 78 -6.65 -1.52 -10.87
CA ARG A 78 -8.01 -2.08 -10.91
C ARG A 78 -8.32 -2.82 -9.60
N GLY A 79 -9.48 -2.56 -8.99
CA GLY A 79 -10.07 -3.49 -8.03
C GLY A 79 -10.61 -4.75 -8.74
N ILE A 80 -10.55 -5.91 -8.09
CA ILE A 80 -11.25 -7.11 -8.59
C ILE A 80 -12.73 -6.94 -8.31
N LEU A 81 -13.55 -6.94 -9.37
CA LEU A 81 -15.00 -6.91 -9.28
C LEU A 81 -15.54 -8.35 -9.34
N LYS A 82 -16.09 -8.83 -8.23
CA LYS A 82 -16.99 -9.99 -8.24
C LYS A 82 -18.41 -9.46 -8.38
N ILE A 83 -19.09 -9.82 -9.45
CA ILE A 83 -20.52 -9.54 -9.66
C ILE A 83 -21.25 -10.89 -9.69
N ASP A 84 -22.16 -11.09 -8.76
CA ASP A 84 -22.98 -12.30 -8.65
C ASP A 84 -24.21 -12.24 -9.56
N LYS A 85 -24.85 -13.40 -9.76
CA LYS A 85 -25.96 -13.56 -10.72
C LYS A 85 -27.21 -12.74 -10.40
N ASP A 86 -27.33 -12.24 -9.18
CA ASP A 86 -28.43 -11.41 -8.69
C ASP A 86 -28.09 -9.90 -8.71
N GLY A 87 -27.03 -9.52 -9.43
CA GLY A 87 -26.55 -8.15 -9.56
C GLY A 87 -25.81 -7.62 -8.33
N THR A 88 -25.59 -8.41 -7.28
CA THR A 88 -24.70 -8.00 -6.17
C THR A 88 -23.29 -7.83 -6.69
N PHE A 89 -22.62 -6.75 -6.33
CA PHE A 89 -21.19 -6.61 -6.54
C PHE A 89 -20.44 -6.41 -5.22
N VAL A 90 -19.20 -6.89 -5.22
CA VAL A 90 -18.18 -6.54 -4.24
C VAL A 90 -17.02 -5.90 -5.00
N TRP A 91 -16.66 -4.69 -4.57
CA TRP A 91 -15.51 -3.96 -5.11
C TRP A 91 -14.57 -3.54 -3.97
N ARG A 92 -13.30 -3.92 -4.07
CA ARG A 92 -12.24 -3.42 -3.19
C ARG A 92 -11.38 -2.41 -3.95
N ASN A 93 -11.01 -1.30 -3.33
CA ASN A 93 -9.85 -0.57 -3.85
C ASN A 93 -8.60 -1.46 -3.63
N ILE A 94 -7.64 -1.38 -4.54
CA ILE A 94 -6.28 -1.85 -4.26
C ILE A 94 -5.46 -0.57 -4.21
N PHE A 95 -5.12 -0.13 -3.00
CA PHE A 95 -4.39 1.12 -2.84
C PHE A 95 -2.91 0.88 -3.12
N ILE A 96 -2.34 1.75 -3.96
CA ILE A 96 -0.93 1.75 -4.35
C ILE A 96 -0.51 3.22 -4.34
N ASP A 97 0.70 3.47 -3.83
CA ASP A 97 1.30 4.78 -3.52
C ASP A 97 0.59 5.54 -2.39
N GLY A 98 1.23 5.56 -1.20
CA GLY A 98 0.68 5.87 0.12
C GLY A 98 0.22 7.31 0.42
N HIS A 99 -0.46 7.96 -0.52
CA HIS A 99 -1.17 9.22 -0.37
C HIS A 99 -2.48 9.05 0.45
N GLN A 100 -3.31 10.10 0.52
CA GLN A 100 -4.72 9.98 0.90
C GLN A 100 -5.56 9.74 -0.37
N PRO A 101 -6.35 8.66 -0.49
CA PRO A 101 -7.32 8.52 -1.57
C PRO A 101 -8.40 9.60 -1.44
N THR A 102 -8.96 10.10 -2.55
CA THR A 102 -10.21 10.88 -2.42
C THR A 102 -11.40 9.96 -2.27
N THR A 103 -12.46 10.52 -1.71
CA THR A 103 -13.76 9.91 -1.52
C THR A 103 -14.52 9.69 -2.85
N ASP A 104 -13.99 10.13 -4.00
CA ASP A 104 -14.71 10.15 -5.27
C ASP A 104 -14.46 8.90 -6.12
N VAL A 105 -15.48 8.04 -6.23
CA VAL A 105 -15.47 6.79 -6.99
C VAL A 105 -16.27 6.94 -8.28
N SER A 106 -15.61 6.72 -9.41
CA SER A 106 -16.19 6.71 -10.75
C SER A 106 -16.46 5.28 -11.23
N PHE A 107 -17.72 4.97 -11.52
CA PHE A 107 -18.17 3.72 -12.14
C PHE A 107 -18.51 3.93 -13.62
N TYR A 108 -18.12 3.01 -14.50
CA TYR A 108 -18.33 3.12 -15.96
C TYR A 108 -18.56 1.77 -16.65
N THR A 109 -19.58 1.66 -17.50
CA THR A 109 -19.86 0.48 -18.33
C THR A 109 -19.29 0.61 -19.75
N TYR A 110 -18.55 -0.40 -20.22
CA TYR A 110 -17.92 -0.34 -21.55
C TYR A 110 -18.90 -0.50 -22.72
N LYS A 111 -19.96 -1.30 -22.54
CA LYS A 111 -20.90 -1.67 -23.61
C LYS A 111 -22.06 -0.68 -23.71
N GLU A 112 -22.62 -0.28 -22.58
CA GLU A 112 -23.72 0.68 -22.46
C GLU A 112 -23.25 2.14 -22.44
N LYS A 113 -21.95 2.38 -22.15
CA LYS A 113 -21.29 3.70 -22.08
C LYS A 113 -21.83 4.63 -20.99
N GLU A 114 -22.50 4.08 -19.99
CA GLU A 114 -23.02 4.83 -18.85
C GLU A 114 -21.90 5.10 -17.83
N LYS A 115 -21.89 6.30 -17.23
CA LYS A 115 -21.00 6.67 -16.13
C LYS A 115 -21.81 7.11 -14.92
N MET A 116 -21.37 6.72 -13.73
CA MET A 116 -21.90 7.19 -12.46
C MET A 116 -20.72 7.63 -11.56
N ASN A 117 -20.95 8.61 -10.68
CA ASN A 117 -19.97 9.04 -9.70
C ASN A 117 -20.63 8.98 -8.32
N TYR A 118 -19.91 8.44 -7.33
CA TYR A 118 -20.29 8.49 -5.93
C TYR A 118 -19.19 9.19 -5.15
N THR A 119 -19.57 9.97 -4.14
CA THR A 119 -18.66 10.40 -3.09
C THR A 119 -18.97 9.55 -1.86
N VAL A 120 -18.00 8.76 -1.41
CA VAL A 120 -18.10 7.83 -0.29
C VAL A 120 -17.19 8.33 0.83
N ASN A 121 -17.73 8.58 2.01
CA ASN A 121 -16.92 8.91 3.17
C ASN A 121 -16.13 7.66 3.59
N VAL A 122 -14.81 7.76 3.63
CA VAL A 122 -13.97 6.64 4.09
C VAL A 122 -13.27 7.08 5.37
N ASP A 123 -13.49 6.34 6.44
CA ASP A 123 -12.73 6.50 7.69
C ASP A 123 -11.37 5.81 7.55
N TYR A 124 -10.30 6.57 7.74
CA TYR A 124 -8.91 6.10 7.68
C TYR A 124 -8.25 6.05 9.06
N SER A 125 -9.02 6.09 10.15
CA SER A 125 -8.48 6.15 11.51
C SER A 125 -7.58 4.96 11.85
N GLU A 126 -7.87 3.74 11.38
CA GLU A 126 -7.01 2.56 11.58
C GLU A 126 -5.67 2.70 10.82
N TYR A 127 -5.72 3.05 9.53
CA TYR A 127 -4.53 3.31 8.70
C TYR A 127 -3.65 4.45 9.25
N VAL A 128 -4.24 5.52 9.78
CA VAL A 128 -3.50 6.63 10.42
C VAL A 128 -2.86 6.16 11.71
N ALA A 129 -3.62 5.50 12.60
CA ALA A 129 -3.11 4.98 13.87
C ALA A 129 -1.94 4.00 13.66
N ARG A 130 -2.02 3.11 12.65
CA ARG A 130 -0.90 2.24 12.30
C ARG A 130 0.30 3.02 11.77
N LYS A 131 0.12 4.03 10.92
CA LYS A 131 1.24 4.85 10.44
C LYS A 131 1.94 5.62 11.55
N GLU A 132 1.18 6.12 12.53
CA GLU A 132 1.75 6.75 13.72
C GLU A 132 2.50 5.73 14.60
N ALA A 133 1.99 4.51 14.74
CA ALA A 133 2.67 3.42 15.44
C ALA A 133 3.95 2.94 14.73
N ASP A 134 3.92 2.76 13.40
CA ASP A 134 5.08 2.42 12.56
C ASP A 134 6.16 3.50 12.65
N GLN A 135 5.77 4.78 12.60
CA GLN A 135 6.71 5.90 12.75
C GLN A 135 7.34 5.91 14.16
N LEU A 136 6.53 5.76 15.21
CA LEU A 136 7.02 5.70 16.60
C LEU A 136 7.96 4.51 16.82
N ALA A 137 7.67 3.36 16.20
CA ALA A 137 8.54 2.19 16.20
C ALA A 137 9.86 2.46 15.45
N GLU A 138 9.82 3.11 14.28
CA GLU A 138 11.04 3.48 13.54
C GLU A 138 11.87 4.54 14.27
N GLU A 139 11.25 5.53 14.94
CA GLU A 139 11.95 6.50 15.78
C GLU A 139 12.64 5.82 16.97
N LYS A 140 11.92 4.97 17.72
CA LYS A 140 12.48 4.19 18.83
C LYS A 140 13.63 3.28 18.37
N MET A 141 13.47 2.62 17.22
CA MET A 141 14.49 1.77 16.60
C MET A 141 15.74 2.57 16.22
N ASN A 142 15.58 3.75 15.59
CA ASN A 142 16.73 4.61 15.23
C ASN A 142 17.45 5.19 16.47
N GLN A 143 16.76 5.38 17.60
CA GLN A 143 17.36 5.83 18.87
C GLN A 143 18.15 4.72 19.59
N THR A 144 17.68 3.47 19.54
CA THR A 144 18.21 2.36 20.37
C THR A 144 19.24 1.49 19.65
N MET A 145 19.03 1.20 18.35
CA MET A 145 19.92 0.32 17.59
C MET A 145 21.39 0.75 17.52
N PRO A 146 21.78 2.04 17.46
CA PRO A 146 23.19 2.43 17.41
C PRO A 146 24.02 1.91 18.60
N THR A 147 23.46 1.98 19.81
CA THR A 147 24.11 1.50 21.04
C THR A 147 24.14 -0.03 21.08
N LEU A 148 22.98 -0.65 20.84
CA LEU A 148 22.83 -2.11 20.86
C LEU A 148 23.76 -2.82 19.86
N LEU A 149 23.96 -2.26 18.67
CA LEU A 149 24.90 -2.81 17.70
C LEU A 149 26.37 -2.66 18.14
N ALA A 150 26.72 -1.62 18.89
CA ALA A 150 28.08 -1.44 19.44
C ALA A 150 28.35 -2.40 20.62
N GLU A 151 27.34 -2.67 21.44
CA GLU A 151 27.38 -3.71 22.48
C GLU A 151 27.60 -5.09 21.85
N ILE A 152 26.79 -5.48 20.86
CA ILE A 152 26.92 -6.74 20.12
C ILE A 152 28.30 -6.90 19.48
N VAL A 153 28.89 -5.84 18.91
CA VAL A 153 30.26 -5.87 18.36
C VAL A 153 31.28 -6.13 19.48
N THR A 154 31.14 -5.45 20.63
CA THR A 154 32.06 -5.59 21.78
C THR A 154 31.99 -7.00 22.40
N GLU A 155 30.78 -7.52 22.59
CA GLU A 155 30.53 -8.87 23.12
C GLU A 155 30.91 -10.00 22.16
N SER A 156 31.19 -9.70 20.88
CA SER A 156 31.56 -10.71 19.89
C SER A 156 33.01 -11.21 20.01
N GLU A 157 33.81 -10.66 20.93
CA GLU A 157 35.23 -10.99 21.14
C GLU A 157 36.08 -10.86 19.85
N GLY A 158 35.72 -9.92 18.96
CA GLY A 158 36.39 -9.70 17.67
C GLY A 158 35.87 -10.59 16.53
N THR A 159 34.86 -11.42 16.77
CA THR A 159 34.18 -12.22 15.75
C THR A 159 33.37 -11.34 14.78
N ILE A 160 32.92 -10.16 15.24
CA ILE A 160 32.29 -9.12 14.41
C ILE A 160 33.16 -7.86 14.47
N VAL A 161 33.47 -7.29 13.30
CA VAL A 161 34.19 -6.01 13.19
C VAL A 161 33.23 -4.82 13.35
N LYS A 162 32.08 -4.89 12.69
CA LYS A 162 31.08 -3.81 12.67
C LYS A 162 29.71 -4.34 12.22
N ILE A 163 28.62 -3.72 12.69
CA ILE A 163 27.29 -3.89 12.12
C ILE A 163 26.76 -2.52 11.67
N ASP A 164 26.31 -2.43 10.42
CA ASP A 164 25.69 -1.26 9.82
C ASP A 164 24.22 -1.54 9.46
N LYS A 165 23.39 -0.49 9.40
CA LYS A 165 22.07 -0.60 8.76
C LYS A 165 22.20 -0.69 7.24
N LYS A 166 21.37 -1.51 6.60
CA LYS A 166 21.42 -1.73 5.15
C LYS A 166 20.43 -0.80 4.44
N ARG A 167 20.93 0.01 3.52
CA ARG A 167 20.19 1.16 2.95
C ARG A 167 19.83 2.14 4.08
N SER A 168 18.56 2.56 4.20
CA SER A 168 18.10 3.57 5.14
C SER A 168 17.60 3.03 6.50
N SER A 169 17.24 1.75 6.61
CA SER A 169 16.49 1.20 7.76
C SER A 169 17.22 0.07 8.48
N TYR A 170 17.04 -0.01 9.80
CA TYR A 170 17.59 -1.08 10.65
C TYR A 170 16.86 -2.43 10.50
N LYS A 171 15.70 -2.48 9.81
CA LYS A 171 15.00 -3.73 9.44
C LYS A 171 15.81 -4.65 8.48
N SER A 172 17.04 -4.29 8.13
CA SER A 172 18.03 -5.12 7.44
C SER A 172 19.45 -4.69 7.85
N LEU A 173 20.35 -5.65 8.07
CA LEU A 173 21.68 -5.39 8.63
C LEU A 173 22.81 -5.84 7.70
N LEU A 174 23.94 -5.14 7.79
CA LEU A 174 25.20 -5.46 7.12
C LEU A 174 26.27 -5.70 8.19
N VAL A 175 26.58 -6.97 8.43
CA VAL A 175 27.60 -7.43 9.37
C VAL A 175 28.93 -7.54 8.63
N THR A 176 29.98 -6.97 9.22
CA THR A 176 31.35 -6.99 8.70
C THR A 176 32.19 -7.91 9.56
N VAL A 177 32.85 -8.90 8.96
CA VAL A 177 33.60 -9.97 9.63
C VAL A 177 35.07 -10.02 9.16
N PRO A 178 36.02 -10.53 9.98
CA PRO A 178 37.43 -10.61 9.60
C PRO A 178 37.66 -11.60 8.43
N LEU A 179 38.70 -11.34 7.62
CA LEU A 179 39.02 -12.14 6.42
C LEU A 179 39.48 -13.58 6.74
N THR A 180 39.93 -13.88 7.96
CA THR A 180 40.51 -15.17 8.36
C THR A 180 39.64 -16.38 7.99
N VAL A 181 38.32 -16.23 8.08
CA VAL A 181 37.32 -17.27 7.74
C VAL A 181 37.27 -17.61 6.24
N LYS A 182 37.85 -16.77 5.37
CA LYS A 182 37.86 -16.98 3.90
C LYS A 182 38.56 -18.28 3.48
N TYR A 183 39.41 -18.85 4.33
CA TYR A 183 40.17 -20.06 4.02
C TYR A 183 39.52 -21.37 4.50
N GLU A 184 38.40 -21.30 5.24
CA GLU A 184 37.66 -22.48 5.70
C GLU A 184 36.81 -23.12 4.59
N ARG A 185 36.35 -24.36 4.81
CA ARG A 185 35.47 -25.07 3.85
C ARG A 185 34.09 -24.39 3.80
N ASN A 186 33.38 -24.57 2.68
CA ASN A 186 32.09 -23.87 2.46
C ASN A 186 31.03 -24.17 3.54
N GLY A 187 31.06 -25.36 4.16
CA GLY A 187 30.18 -25.70 5.29
C GLY A 187 30.56 -25.00 6.60
N GLU A 188 31.85 -24.78 6.83
CA GLU A 188 32.39 -24.08 8.01
C GLU A 188 32.04 -22.58 7.91
N LYS A 189 32.28 -21.96 6.75
CA LYS A 189 31.82 -20.60 6.42
C LYS A 189 30.32 -20.39 6.67
N LYS A 190 29.46 -21.31 6.22
CA LYS A 190 28.02 -21.20 6.46
C LYS A 190 27.70 -21.32 7.96
N LYS A 191 28.30 -22.28 8.67
CA LYS A 191 28.12 -22.43 10.12
C LYS A 191 28.54 -21.17 10.88
N TYR A 192 29.63 -20.52 10.48
CA TYR A 192 30.10 -19.25 11.04
C TYR A 192 29.10 -18.11 10.81
N MET A 193 28.63 -17.92 9.57
CA MET A 193 27.57 -16.95 9.23
C MET A 193 26.29 -17.20 10.04
N ASP A 194 25.82 -18.45 10.10
CA ASP A 194 24.63 -18.83 10.86
C ASP A 194 24.79 -18.48 12.35
N THR A 195 25.97 -18.74 12.93
CA THR A 195 26.26 -18.53 14.36
C THR A 195 26.24 -17.04 14.71
N ILE A 196 26.94 -16.20 13.94
CA ILE A 196 26.87 -14.74 14.13
C ILE A 196 25.46 -14.22 13.85
N GLY A 197 24.81 -14.75 12.81
CA GLY A 197 23.45 -14.40 12.43
C GLY A 197 22.48 -14.58 13.59
N PHE A 198 22.49 -15.75 14.24
CA PHE A 198 21.67 -16.00 15.43
C PHE A 198 22.04 -15.09 16.60
N PHE A 199 23.32 -14.83 16.87
CA PHE A 199 23.75 -13.94 17.96
C PHE A 199 23.26 -12.49 17.77
N VAL A 200 23.39 -11.95 16.55
CA VAL A 200 22.89 -10.61 16.19
C VAL A 200 21.37 -10.59 16.22
N GLN A 201 20.70 -11.61 15.70
CA GLN A 201 19.23 -11.71 15.67
C GLN A 201 18.64 -11.80 17.08
N ASP A 202 19.20 -12.62 17.97
CA ASP A 202 18.74 -12.80 19.35
C ASP A 202 18.80 -11.48 20.12
N LYS A 203 19.98 -10.84 20.14
CA LYS A 203 20.18 -9.55 20.83
C LYS A 203 19.42 -8.38 20.21
N THR A 204 19.01 -8.44 18.94
CA THR A 204 18.20 -7.38 18.29
C THR A 204 16.70 -7.66 18.22
N ALA A 205 16.24 -8.87 18.57
CA ALA A 205 14.87 -9.32 18.36
C ALA A 205 13.82 -8.38 18.97
N ASP A 206 13.92 -8.09 20.28
CA ASP A 206 12.91 -7.28 20.99
C ASP A 206 12.94 -5.78 20.61
N THR A 207 14.00 -5.33 19.92
CA THR A 207 14.14 -3.94 19.45
C THR A 207 13.65 -3.77 18.01
N LEU A 208 13.98 -4.71 17.12
CA LEU A 208 13.58 -4.66 15.71
C LEU A 208 12.19 -5.26 15.45
N TYR A 209 11.81 -6.29 16.22
CA TYR A 209 10.64 -7.15 15.99
C TYR A 209 9.97 -7.56 17.31
N PRO A 210 9.42 -6.62 18.10
CA PRO A 210 8.80 -6.94 19.40
C PRO A 210 7.67 -7.98 19.29
N GLU A 211 6.93 -7.99 18.18
CA GLU A 211 5.85 -8.93 17.88
C GLU A 211 6.34 -10.22 17.18
N LYS A 212 7.62 -10.27 16.81
CA LYS A 212 8.34 -11.45 16.27
C LYS A 212 7.81 -12.02 14.94
N GLU A 213 6.94 -11.27 14.25
CA GLU A 213 6.40 -11.63 12.93
C GLU A 213 7.39 -11.44 11.78
N GLN A 214 8.30 -10.47 11.91
CA GLN A 214 9.38 -10.20 10.95
C GLN A 214 10.74 -10.58 11.56
N ILE A 215 11.73 -10.82 10.70
CA ILE A 215 13.08 -11.31 11.05
C ILE A 215 14.10 -10.46 10.26
N PRO A 216 15.27 -10.12 10.84
CA PRO A 216 16.21 -9.24 10.14
C PRO A 216 16.86 -9.97 8.98
N TYR A 217 16.81 -9.35 7.79
CA TYR A 217 17.67 -9.81 6.70
C TYR A 217 19.10 -9.39 6.98
N ILE A 218 19.92 -10.35 7.40
CA ILE A 218 21.34 -10.14 7.70
C ILE A 218 22.17 -10.51 6.47
N THR A 219 23.08 -9.60 6.10
CA THR A 219 24.11 -9.86 5.08
C THR A 219 25.50 -9.68 5.65
N PHE A 220 26.44 -10.48 5.15
CA PHE A 220 27.81 -10.56 5.63
C PHE A 220 28.79 -10.12 4.54
N ARG A 221 29.78 -9.31 4.93
CA ARG A 221 30.94 -8.95 4.09
C ARG A 221 32.25 -9.12 4.84
N TYR A 222 33.33 -9.34 4.10
CA TYR A 222 34.69 -9.30 4.65
C TYR A 222 35.19 -7.86 4.78
N GLU A 223 35.79 -7.53 5.92
CA GLU A 223 36.37 -6.20 6.21
C GLU A 223 37.37 -5.73 5.14
N THR A 224 38.32 -6.58 4.77
CA THR A 224 39.50 -6.17 3.97
C THR A 224 39.32 -6.29 2.46
N THR A 225 38.19 -6.82 1.97
CA THR A 225 37.91 -6.97 0.54
C THR A 225 36.56 -6.38 0.10
N ASP A 226 35.71 -5.94 1.05
CA ASP A 226 34.31 -5.53 0.85
C ASP A 226 33.44 -6.57 0.10
N GLU A 227 33.94 -7.80 0.01
CA GLU A 227 33.34 -8.91 -0.72
C GLU A 227 32.19 -9.50 0.09
N LEU A 228 31.04 -9.67 -0.56
CA LEU A 228 29.87 -10.31 0.04
C LEU A 228 30.16 -11.80 0.30
N LEU A 229 30.28 -12.15 1.58
CA LEU A 229 30.34 -13.53 2.05
C LEU A 229 28.97 -14.22 1.87
N GLY A 230 27.87 -13.46 1.99
CA GLY A 230 26.54 -13.91 1.59
C GLY A 230 25.43 -13.18 2.34
N GLY A 231 24.22 -13.75 2.28
CA GLY A 231 23.06 -13.28 3.03
C GLY A 231 22.23 -14.44 3.56
N SER A 232 21.52 -14.18 4.65
CA SER A 232 20.71 -15.18 5.34
C SER A 232 19.38 -14.59 5.81
N ASP A 233 18.29 -15.07 5.20
CA ASP A 233 16.97 -15.05 5.82
C ASP A 233 16.97 -16.09 6.96
N LEU A 234 17.26 -15.66 8.19
CA LEU A 234 17.44 -16.53 9.37
C LEU A 234 16.09 -16.97 9.95
N ILE A 235 15.27 -17.58 9.10
CA ILE A 235 13.88 -17.92 9.40
C ILE A 235 13.75 -19.38 9.83
N ASN A 236 12.99 -19.58 10.92
CA ASN A 236 12.51 -20.87 11.45
C ASN A 236 13.56 -21.86 11.99
N ARG A 237 14.01 -21.61 13.24
CA ARG A 237 14.30 -22.70 14.19
C ARG A 237 13.07 -23.34 14.86
N ARG A 238 11.84 -23.16 14.33
CA ARG A 238 10.74 -24.15 14.48
C ARG A 238 11.02 -25.50 13.76
N LYS A 239 12.29 -25.83 13.53
CA LYS A 239 12.81 -27.13 13.06
C LYS A 239 13.86 -27.74 14.00
N PHE A 240 14.19 -27.07 15.10
CA PHE A 240 14.90 -27.69 16.22
C PHE A 240 13.92 -27.85 17.37
N ILE A 241 13.27 -29.01 17.41
CA ILE A 241 12.74 -29.54 18.67
C ILE A 241 13.94 -29.65 19.62
N LEU A 242 13.76 -29.19 20.87
CA LEU A 242 14.67 -29.53 21.95
C LEU A 242 14.61 -31.04 22.18
N TYR A 243 15.51 -31.78 21.54
CA TYR A 243 15.95 -33.05 22.09
C TYR A 243 16.93 -32.71 23.20
N ASP A 244 16.38 -32.76 24.40
CA ASP A 244 17.06 -32.53 25.67
C ASP A 244 17.95 -33.75 25.96
N ASP A 245 19.28 -33.58 25.88
CA ASP A 245 20.29 -34.59 26.28
C ASP A 245 20.36 -34.70 27.83
N GLY A 246 19.20 -34.84 28.46
CA GLY A 246 18.97 -34.79 29.91
C GLY A 246 18.29 -36.02 30.49
N ASN A 247 18.04 -37.07 29.69
CA ASN A 247 17.45 -38.34 30.15
C ASN A 247 17.97 -39.56 29.37
N TYR A 248 19.21 -40.01 29.66
CA TYR A 248 19.62 -41.43 29.71
C TYR A 248 20.89 -41.58 30.56
#